data_AF-V5HU22-F1
#
_entry.id   AF-V5HU22-F1
#
_cell.length_a   1.000
_cell.length_b   1.000
_cell.length_c   1.000
_cell.angle_alpha   90.00
_cell.angle_beta   90.00
_cell.angle_gamma   90.00
#
_symmetry.space_group_name_H-M   'P 1'
#
loop_
_entity.id
_entity.type
_entity.pdbx_description
1 polymer ?
#
loop_
_entity_poly.entity_id
_entity_poly.type
_entity_poly.pdbx_seq_one_letter_code
_entity_poly.pdbx_strand_id
1 'polypeptide(L)'
;MGVLRLPRPAGIYIPNTTRTVTTDMISPPMSPDANFDFETLVPSARPALEYISTKLQQKSIHLTLLVGWEKPFPTSQSSDLTVIPVTVLDQQSRKVLERIIEKASRKFSLGQSWVDALAAGQLQRHSNEYLNEQSLRQNEILFSEEGLTLLSIDRVYMFKRRLSILSHGKTRIPEETYISSCVHLLRQTIKHLQGRPFSKAFFHRVYDHLDVSGHVLVKVADAYRAKYQEDGIIFPRVQRKQEYQRRFPFRGPRVGNRQQSPTPPRSGTPLRRGPKTPVSASDVTPITRNEWNILIGPEFHQNKRTVTMWIPSPEMAVR
;
A
#
# COMPACT_ATOMS: atom_id res chain seq x y z
N MET A 1 -6.95 -67.81 61.68
CA MET A 1 -7.24 -66.57 62.43
C MET A 1 -6.48 -65.42 61.77
N GLY A 2 -7.17 -64.38 61.30
CA GLY A 2 -6.58 -63.11 60.86
C GLY A 2 -6.58 -62.84 59.35
N VAL A 3 -7.74 -62.52 58.76
CA VAL A 3 -7.84 -61.93 57.40
C VAL A 3 -7.84 -60.41 57.55
N LEU A 4 -6.74 -59.76 57.17
CA LEU A 4 -6.61 -58.30 57.12
C LEU A 4 -7.50 -57.74 56.00
N ARG A 5 -8.60 -57.07 56.37
CA ARG A 5 -9.42 -56.29 55.45
C ARG A 5 -8.89 -54.86 55.37
N LEU A 6 -8.31 -54.51 54.23
CA LEU A 6 -8.00 -53.12 53.87
C LEU A 6 -9.31 -52.39 53.50
N PRO A 7 -9.54 -51.15 54.00
CA PRO A 7 -10.71 -50.37 53.64
C PRO A 7 -10.57 -49.80 52.23
N ARG A 8 -11.71 -49.78 51.50
CA ARG A 8 -11.81 -49.21 50.15
C ARG A 8 -11.52 -47.70 50.17
N PRO A 9 -10.84 -47.15 49.14
CA PRO A 9 -10.63 -45.71 49.06
C PRO A 9 -11.96 -44.98 48.84
N ALA A 10 -12.14 -43.91 49.62
CA ALA A 10 -13.28 -43.01 49.58
C ALA A 10 -13.50 -42.46 48.16
N GLY A 11 -14.76 -42.47 47.72
CA GLY A 11 -15.16 -41.85 46.47
C GLY A 11 -14.81 -40.37 46.48
N ILE A 12 -14.04 -39.95 45.48
CA ILE A 12 -13.77 -38.54 45.22
C ILE A 12 -15.10 -37.90 44.81
N TYR A 13 -15.67 -37.11 45.72
CA TYR A 13 -16.83 -36.29 45.47
C TYR A 13 -16.39 -35.17 44.51
N ILE A 14 -16.72 -35.29 43.22
CA ILE A 14 -16.57 -34.20 42.26
C ILE A 14 -17.81 -33.32 42.43
N PRO A 15 -17.70 -32.09 42.97
CA PRO A 15 -18.86 -31.23 43.04
C PRO A 15 -19.29 -30.89 41.61
N ASN A 16 -20.56 -31.17 41.32
CA ASN A 16 -21.20 -30.84 40.06
C ASN A 16 -21.42 -29.31 40.04
N THR A 17 -20.35 -28.56 39.73
CA THR A 17 -20.45 -27.11 39.56
C THR A 17 -21.11 -26.86 38.21
N THR A 18 -22.42 -26.62 38.23
CA THR A 18 -23.11 -25.84 37.21
C THR A 18 -22.33 -24.53 37.08
N ARG A 19 -21.47 -24.44 36.06
CA ARG A 19 -20.73 -23.21 35.72
C ARG A 19 -21.75 -22.16 35.31
N THR A 20 -22.24 -21.40 36.27
CA THR A 20 -22.91 -20.13 36.04
C THR A 20 -21.89 -19.22 35.36
N VAL A 21 -22.06 -19.01 34.05
CA VAL A 21 -21.26 -18.06 33.27
C VAL A 21 -21.49 -16.69 33.88
N THR A 22 -20.53 -16.22 34.66
CA THR A 22 -20.57 -14.87 35.21
C THR A 22 -20.21 -13.87 34.11
N THR A 23 -20.70 -12.64 34.20
CA THR A 23 -20.41 -11.55 33.25
C THR A 23 -18.91 -11.29 33.10
N ASP A 24 -18.11 -11.63 34.11
CA ASP A 24 -16.65 -11.54 34.08
C ASP A 24 -15.97 -12.63 33.23
N MET A 25 -16.71 -13.70 32.89
CA MET A 25 -16.27 -14.71 31.91
C MET A 25 -16.64 -14.34 30.47
N ILE A 26 -17.44 -13.31 30.28
CA ILE A 26 -17.79 -12.77 28.98
C ILE A 26 -16.81 -11.64 28.73
N SER A 27 -15.94 -11.81 27.73
CA SER A 27 -15.08 -10.71 27.27
C SER A 27 -15.95 -9.47 27.04
N PRO A 28 -15.52 -8.26 27.47
CA PRO A 28 -16.29 -7.06 27.24
C PRO A 28 -16.70 -6.97 25.77
N PRO A 29 -17.94 -6.51 25.44
CA PRO A 29 -18.36 -6.36 24.06
C PRO A 29 -17.30 -5.53 23.36
N MET A 30 -16.73 -6.09 22.29
CA MET A 30 -15.65 -5.47 21.55
C MET A 30 -16.02 -4.01 21.29
N SER A 31 -15.15 -3.08 21.69
CA SER A 31 -15.39 -1.68 21.40
C SER A 31 -15.62 -1.52 19.89
N PRO A 32 -16.48 -0.60 19.45
CA PRO A 32 -16.63 -0.32 18.01
C PRO A 32 -15.32 0.20 17.39
N ASP A 33 -14.35 0.59 18.24
CA ASP A 33 -12.97 0.93 17.92
C ASP A 33 -11.99 -0.23 18.15
N ALA A 34 -12.47 -1.48 18.24
CA ALA A 34 -11.63 -2.66 18.35
C ALA A 34 -10.84 -2.82 17.04
N ASN A 35 -9.72 -2.12 17.01
CA ASN A 35 -8.72 -2.13 15.96
C ASN A 35 -8.14 -3.54 15.87
N PHE A 36 -8.70 -4.34 14.97
CA PHE A 36 -7.99 -5.49 14.45
C PHE A 36 -6.97 -5.01 13.42
N ASP A 37 -6.00 -4.24 13.91
CA ASP A 37 -4.70 -4.16 13.27
C ASP A 37 -3.93 -5.44 13.56
N PHE A 38 -2.94 -5.74 12.71
CA PHE A 38 -2.00 -6.84 12.91
C PHE A 38 -1.41 -6.88 14.35
N GLU A 39 -1.39 -5.75 15.04
CA GLU A 39 -0.98 -5.61 16.44
C GLU A 39 -1.80 -6.46 17.43
N THR A 40 -3.10 -6.71 17.20
CA THR A 40 -3.91 -7.54 18.11
C THR A 40 -3.96 -9.01 17.70
N LEU A 41 -3.71 -9.30 16.43
CA LEU A 41 -3.71 -10.67 15.93
C LEU A 41 -2.39 -11.41 16.11
N VAL A 42 -1.27 -10.70 15.97
CA VAL A 42 0.05 -11.29 16.21
C VAL A 42 0.12 -11.92 17.60
N PRO A 43 -0.35 -11.29 18.71
CA PRO A 43 -0.39 -11.91 20.03
C PRO A 43 -1.21 -13.21 20.12
N SER A 44 -2.40 -13.27 19.50
CA SER A 44 -3.25 -14.46 19.56
C SER A 44 -2.74 -15.60 18.67
N ALA A 45 -2.17 -15.27 17.51
CA ALA A 45 -1.54 -16.22 16.61
C ALA A 45 -0.08 -16.56 16.98
N ARG A 46 0.53 -15.84 17.93
CA ARG A 46 1.95 -15.95 18.27
C ARG A 46 2.39 -17.38 18.57
N PRO A 47 1.70 -18.16 19.42
CA PRO A 47 2.14 -19.53 19.74
C PRO A 47 2.10 -20.44 18.51
N ALA A 48 1.16 -20.19 17.59
CA ALA A 48 1.05 -20.93 16.35
C ALA A 48 2.18 -20.56 15.38
N LEU A 49 2.53 -19.28 15.27
CA LEU A 49 3.62 -18.77 14.44
C LEU A 49 4.99 -19.25 14.94
N GLU A 50 5.20 -19.25 16.26
CA GLU A 50 6.39 -19.84 16.90
C GLU A 50 6.48 -21.33 16.58
N TYR A 51 5.39 -22.08 16.72
CA TYR A 51 5.36 -23.50 16.34
C TYR A 51 5.69 -23.73 14.85
N ILE A 52 5.11 -22.92 13.95
CA ILE A 52 5.40 -23.00 12.51
C ILE A 52 6.89 -22.70 12.27
N SER A 53 7.43 -21.65 12.88
CA SER A 53 8.84 -21.27 12.77
C SER A 53 9.76 -22.41 13.22
N THR A 54 9.55 -22.98 14.41
CA THR A 54 10.35 -24.11 14.92
C THR A 54 10.27 -25.32 13.99
N LYS A 55 9.10 -25.60 13.39
CA LYS A 55 8.93 -26.72 12.46
C LYS A 55 9.62 -26.48 11.12
N LEU A 56 9.67 -25.24 10.64
CA LEU A 56 10.42 -24.86 9.45
C LEU A 56 11.94 -24.90 9.70
N GLN A 57 12.38 -24.40 10.86
CA GLN A 57 13.76 -24.45 11.32
C GLN A 57 14.26 -25.90 11.45
N GLN A 58 13.46 -26.83 12.00
CA GLN A 58 13.76 -28.26 12.04
C GLN A 58 13.97 -28.91 10.66
N LYS A 59 13.49 -28.25 9.60
CA LYS A 59 13.67 -28.67 8.20
C LYS A 59 14.69 -27.82 7.46
N SER A 60 15.44 -26.96 8.15
CA SER A 60 16.38 -25.99 7.59
C SER A 60 15.77 -25.12 6.49
N ILE A 61 14.50 -24.71 6.67
CA ILE A 61 13.79 -23.83 5.74
C ILE A 61 13.52 -22.51 6.47
N HIS A 62 13.90 -21.39 5.83
CA HIS A 62 13.48 -20.05 6.25
C HIS A 62 12.56 -19.44 5.19
N LEU A 63 11.37 -19.01 5.59
CA LEU A 63 10.38 -18.43 4.70
C LEU A 63 10.03 -17.00 5.07
N THR A 64 9.87 -16.17 4.05
CA THR A 64 9.32 -14.82 4.20
C THR A 64 7.94 -14.77 3.57
N LEU A 65 6.93 -14.46 4.37
CA LEU A 65 5.54 -14.34 3.92
C LEU A 65 5.07 -12.90 4.11
N LEU A 66 4.36 -12.37 3.11
CA LEU A 66 3.61 -11.13 3.22
C LEU A 66 2.22 -11.44 3.73
N VAL A 67 1.76 -10.72 4.75
CA VAL A 67 0.48 -10.94 5.40
C VAL A 67 -0.33 -9.64 5.36
N GLY A 68 -1.55 -9.73 4.82
CA GLY A 68 -2.45 -8.59 4.62
C GLY A 68 -3.89 -8.97 4.91
N TRP A 69 -4.71 -8.01 5.34
CA TRP A 69 -6.13 -8.23 5.60
C TRP A 69 -6.95 -7.41 4.62
N GLU A 70 -7.77 -8.08 3.82
CA GLU A 70 -8.60 -7.42 2.82
C GLU A 70 -9.79 -6.71 3.45
N LYS A 71 -10.41 -7.31 4.48
CA LYS A 71 -11.51 -6.69 5.23
C LYS A 71 -11.05 -6.24 6.62
N PRO A 72 -11.64 -5.17 7.16
CA PRO A 72 -11.29 -4.65 8.47
C PRO A 72 -11.74 -5.56 9.62
N PHE A 73 -12.67 -6.49 9.38
CA PHE A 73 -13.13 -7.45 10.37
C PHE A 73 -13.13 -8.85 9.77
N PRO A 74 -12.63 -9.87 10.50
CA PRO A 74 -12.68 -11.25 10.06
C PRO A 74 -14.15 -11.69 10.11
N THR A 75 -14.81 -11.66 8.96
CA THR A 75 -16.15 -12.24 8.87
C THR A 75 -16.02 -13.76 8.99
N SER A 76 -16.77 -14.36 9.92
CA SER A 76 -16.74 -15.79 10.29
C SER A 76 -16.85 -16.81 9.14
N GLN A 77 -17.06 -16.38 7.90
CA GLN A 77 -17.47 -17.26 6.81
C GLN A 77 -16.56 -17.27 5.57
N SER A 78 -15.50 -16.46 5.48
CA SER A 78 -14.51 -16.60 4.40
C SER A 78 -13.33 -15.66 4.59
N SER A 79 -12.19 -16.24 4.93
CA SER A 79 -10.81 -15.88 4.55
C SER A 79 -10.60 -14.43 4.07
N ASP A 80 -10.64 -13.48 5.01
CA ASP A 80 -10.28 -12.07 4.81
C ASP A 80 -8.76 -11.81 4.87
N LEU A 81 -7.99 -12.88 5.08
CA LEU A 81 -6.55 -12.88 5.17
C LEU A 81 -5.94 -13.16 3.79
N THR A 82 -4.86 -12.47 3.48
CA THR A 82 -4.01 -12.71 2.31
C THR A 82 -2.62 -13.05 2.80
N VAL A 83 -2.08 -14.17 2.33
CA VAL A 83 -0.73 -14.64 2.68
C VAL A 83 0.01 -14.95 1.39
N ILE A 84 1.02 -14.14 1.05
CA ILE A 84 1.78 -14.27 -0.19
C ILE A 84 3.22 -14.64 0.13
N PRO A 85 3.74 -15.80 -0.33
CA PRO A 85 5.15 -16.12 -0.16
C PRO A 85 6.02 -15.23 -1.05
N VAL A 86 7.04 -14.59 -0.44
CA VAL A 86 7.98 -13.72 -1.16
C VAL A 86 8.90 -14.54 -2.05
N THR A 87 9.41 -15.67 -1.55
CA THR A 87 10.33 -16.57 -2.27
C THR A 87 9.59 -17.67 -3.03
N VAL A 88 10.23 -18.19 -4.10
CA VAL A 88 9.64 -19.29 -4.87
C VAL A 88 9.78 -20.54 -4.01
N LEU A 89 8.65 -21.05 -3.55
CA LEU A 89 8.61 -22.31 -2.82
C LEU A 89 8.63 -23.47 -3.82
N ASP A 90 9.60 -24.38 -3.64
CA ASP A 90 9.57 -25.66 -4.32
C ASP A 90 8.32 -26.47 -3.91
N GLN A 91 7.85 -27.37 -4.78
CA GLN A 91 6.64 -28.16 -4.57
C GLN A 91 6.72 -29.01 -3.30
N GLN A 92 7.91 -29.48 -2.92
CA GLN A 92 8.13 -30.22 -1.69
C GLN A 92 7.99 -29.31 -0.46
N SER A 93 8.70 -28.18 -0.43
CA SER A 93 8.65 -27.19 0.66
C SER A 93 7.24 -26.61 0.83
N ARG A 94 6.51 -26.43 -0.27
CA ARG A 94 5.10 -26.05 -0.29
C ARG A 94 4.21 -27.04 0.46
N LYS A 95 4.28 -28.33 0.11
CA LYS A 95 3.51 -29.38 0.79
C LYS A 95 3.86 -29.50 2.28
N VAL A 96 5.13 -29.26 2.62
CA VAL A 96 5.59 -29.23 4.01
C VAL A 96 4.96 -28.06 4.76
N LEU A 97 5.00 -26.85 4.19
CA LEU A 97 4.39 -25.66 4.77
C LEU A 97 2.88 -25.81 5.00
N GLU A 98 2.15 -26.27 3.98
CA GLU A 98 0.70 -26.52 4.06
C GLU A 98 0.35 -27.48 5.21
N ARG A 99 1.09 -28.59 5.34
CA ARG A 99 0.92 -29.57 6.44
C ARG A 99 1.26 -28.99 7.81
N ILE A 100 2.28 -28.14 7.91
CA ILE A 100 2.68 -27.52 9.18
C ILE A 100 1.58 -26.54 9.63
N ILE A 101 1.08 -25.71 8.71
CA ILE A 101 0.01 -24.75 9.00
C ILE A 101 -1.29 -25.46 9.32
N GLU A 102 -1.65 -26.53 8.62
CA GLU A 102 -2.83 -27.33 8.93
C GLU A 102 -2.74 -27.99 10.33
N LYS A 103 -1.54 -28.38 10.76
CA LYS A 103 -1.34 -28.86 12.14
C LYS A 103 -1.42 -27.73 13.15
N ALA A 104 -0.87 -26.56 12.82
CA ALA A 104 -0.93 -25.37 13.66
C ALA A 104 -2.38 -24.88 13.83
N SER A 105 -3.19 -24.92 12.77
CA SER A 105 -4.61 -24.54 12.81
C SER A 105 -5.43 -25.41 13.74
N ARG A 106 -5.21 -26.72 13.69
CA ARG A 106 -5.88 -27.65 14.60
C ARG A 106 -5.40 -27.51 16.05
N LYS A 107 -4.12 -27.24 16.27
CA LYS A 107 -3.51 -27.22 17.62
C LYS A 107 -3.71 -25.90 18.36
N PHE A 108 -3.70 -24.77 17.64
CA PHE A 108 -3.72 -23.43 18.22
C PHE A 108 -4.94 -22.61 17.78
N SER A 109 -5.93 -23.26 17.18
CA SER A 109 -7.12 -22.59 16.62
C SER A 109 -6.78 -21.49 15.61
N LEU A 110 -5.66 -21.65 14.88
CA LEU A 110 -5.35 -20.77 13.74
C LEU A 110 -6.51 -20.92 12.74
N GLY A 111 -7.21 -19.84 12.38
CA GLY A 111 -8.36 -19.93 11.50
C GLY A 111 -8.03 -20.62 10.16
N GLN A 112 -9.01 -21.35 9.59
CA GLN A 112 -8.89 -21.94 8.24
C GLN A 112 -8.55 -20.88 7.16
N SER A 113 -8.82 -19.60 7.47
CA SER A 113 -8.38 -18.45 6.69
C SER A 113 -6.90 -18.44 6.37
N TRP A 114 -6.00 -18.94 7.23
CA TRP A 114 -4.56 -19.01 6.94
C TRP A 114 -4.21 -20.05 5.88
N VAL A 115 -4.91 -21.20 5.89
CA VAL A 115 -4.71 -22.26 4.90
C VAL A 115 -5.23 -21.82 3.54
N ASP A 116 -6.45 -21.27 3.51
CA ASP A 116 -7.06 -20.75 2.29
C ASP A 116 -6.28 -19.57 1.71
N ALA A 117 -5.84 -18.64 2.57
CA ALA A 117 -5.07 -17.47 2.17
C ALA A 117 -3.73 -17.85 1.55
N LEU A 118 -3.05 -18.85 2.12
CA LEU A 118 -1.80 -19.34 1.58
C LEU A 118 -2.01 -20.01 0.21
N ALA A 119 -3.04 -20.84 0.08
CA ALA A 119 -3.38 -21.47 -1.19
C ALA A 119 -3.72 -20.43 -2.28
N ALA A 120 -4.47 -19.38 -1.92
CA ALA A 120 -4.82 -18.29 -2.81
C ALA A 120 -3.61 -17.41 -3.18
N GLY A 121 -2.78 -17.04 -2.21
CA GLY A 121 -1.61 -16.19 -2.44
C GLY A 121 -0.51 -16.85 -3.28
N GLN A 122 -0.45 -18.18 -3.30
CA GLN A 122 0.44 -18.92 -4.20
C GLN A 122 0.05 -18.74 -5.67
N LEU A 123 -1.26 -18.70 -5.99
CA LEU A 123 -1.74 -18.51 -7.35
C LEU A 123 -1.59 -17.05 -7.81
N GLN A 124 -1.75 -16.10 -6.89
CA GLN A 124 -1.78 -14.67 -7.19
C GLN A 124 -0.39 -14.02 -7.27
N ARG A 125 0.68 -14.75 -6.91
CA ARG A 125 2.04 -14.20 -6.78
C ARG A 125 2.56 -13.54 -8.06
N HIS A 126 2.36 -14.17 -9.23
CA HIS A 126 2.85 -13.65 -10.50
C HIS A 126 2.16 -12.34 -10.91
N SER A 127 0.92 -12.13 -10.49
CA SER A 127 0.18 -10.88 -10.74
C SER A 127 0.61 -9.74 -9.82
N ASN A 128 1.38 -10.04 -8.77
CA ASN A 128 1.62 -9.16 -7.62
C ASN A 128 3.11 -8.83 -7.41
N GLU A 129 3.93 -8.82 -8.47
CA GLU A 129 5.36 -8.49 -8.36
C GLU A 129 5.58 -7.08 -7.80
N TYR A 130 4.88 -6.08 -8.32
CA TYR A 130 4.93 -4.71 -7.80
C TYR A 130 4.51 -4.63 -6.32
N LEU A 131 3.48 -5.40 -5.92
CA LEU A 131 3.03 -5.46 -4.53
C LEU A 131 4.13 -6.04 -3.62
N ASN A 132 4.80 -7.10 -4.07
CA ASN A 132 5.89 -7.72 -3.32
C ASN A 132 7.05 -6.74 -3.12
N GLU A 133 7.44 -6.02 -4.17
CA GLU A 133 8.51 -5.02 -4.06
C GLU A 133 8.14 -3.89 -3.10
N GLN A 134 6.92 -3.34 -3.19
CA GLN A 134 6.49 -2.25 -2.31
C GLN A 134 6.40 -2.71 -0.85
N SER A 135 5.91 -3.92 -0.61
CA SER A 135 5.82 -4.50 0.74
C SER A 135 7.22 -4.74 1.32
N LEU A 136 8.17 -5.21 0.50
CA LEU A 136 9.56 -5.38 0.92
C LEU A 136 10.27 -4.03 1.17
N ARG A 137 9.98 -3.00 0.35
CA ARG A 137 10.46 -1.63 0.59
C ARG A 137 9.90 -1.02 1.87
N GLN A 138 8.64 -1.33 2.20
CA GLN A 138 8.01 -0.92 3.46
C GLN A 138 8.68 -1.59 4.67
N ASN A 139 9.11 -2.85 4.52
CA ASN A 139 9.84 -3.63 5.52
C ASN A 139 9.25 -3.57 6.95
N GLU A 140 7.92 -3.57 7.05
CA GLU A 140 7.25 -3.63 8.34
C GLU A 140 7.14 -5.09 8.78
N ILE A 141 7.98 -5.45 9.74
CA ILE A 141 8.08 -6.82 10.28
C ILE A 141 6.99 -7.00 11.33
N LEU A 142 6.12 -7.98 11.11
CA LEU A 142 5.07 -8.37 12.06
C LEU A 142 5.54 -9.47 13.00
N PHE A 143 6.38 -10.38 12.49
CA PHE A 143 6.93 -11.50 13.23
C PHE A 143 8.26 -11.92 12.57
N SER A 144 9.27 -12.24 13.37
CA SER A 144 10.54 -12.73 12.84
C SER A 144 11.17 -13.70 13.81
N GLU A 145 11.39 -14.93 13.35
CA GLU A 145 12.05 -16.02 14.04
C GLU A 145 12.87 -16.84 13.03
N GLU A 146 13.77 -17.70 13.50
CA GLU A 146 14.77 -18.39 12.65
C GLU A 146 14.22 -19.19 11.46
N GLY A 147 12.95 -19.63 11.50
CA GLY A 147 12.32 -20.36 10.39
C GLY A 147 11.27 -19.55 9.61
N LEU A 148 10.85 -18.38 10.11
CA LEU A 148 9.72 -17.64 9.55
C LEU A 148 9.84 -16.13 9.81
N THR A 149 9.81 -15.36 8.74
CA THR A 149 9.58 -13.91 8.78
C THR A 149 8.21 -13.60 8.19
N LEU A 150 7.39 -12.84 8.91
CA LEU A 150 6.15 -12.26 8.43
C LEU A 150 6.33 -10.76 8.26
N LEU A 151 6.07 -10.27 7.05
CA LEU A 151 6.03 -8.85 6.73
C LEU A 151 4.58 -8.43 6.50
N SER A 152 4.23 -7.19 6.81
CA SER A 152 2.95 -6.64 6.39
C SER A 152 2.93 -6.39 4.88
N ILE A 153 1.75 -6.53 4.26
CA ILE A 153 1.54 -6.04 2.90
C ILE A 153 1.62 -4.50 2.87
N ASP A 154 1.99 -3.93 1.73
CA ASP A 154 1.96 -2.48 1.50
C ASP A 154 0.65 -1.83 2.00
N ARG A 155 0.80 -0.81 2.85
CA ARG A 155 -0.33 -0.09 3.45
C ARG A 155 -1.17 0.63 2.40
N VAL A 156 -0.56 1.12 1.32
CA VAL A 156 -1.30 1.77 0.23
C VAL A 156 -2.18 0.75 -0.50
N TYR A 157 -1.64 -0.45 -0.79
CA TYR A 157 -2.45 -1.55 -1.31
C TYR A 157 -3.60 -1.91 -0.38
N MET A 158 -3.35 -2.12 0.91
CA MET A 158 -4.40 -2.49 1.87
C MET A 158 -5.49 -1.42 1.95
N PHE A 159 -5.10 -0.15 2.01
CA PHE A 159 -6.04 0.97 2.00
C PHE A 159 -6.87 1.00 0.71
N LYS A 160 -6.23 0.85 -0.45
CA LYS A 160 -6.93 0.86 -1.74
C LYS A 160 -7.86 -0.34 -1.91
N ARG A 161 -7.43 -1.54 -1.47
CA ARG A 161 -8.25 -2.75 -1.48
C ARG A 161 -9.50 -2.54 -0.63
N ARG A 162 -9.35 -1.94 0.54
CA ARG A 162 -10.48 -1.60 1.41
C ARG A 162 -11.47 -0.65 0.73
N LEU A 163 -10.97 0.42 0.10
CA LEU A 163 -11.80 1.33 -0.68
C LEU A 163 -12.50 0.63 -1.85
N SER A 164 -11.85 -0.30 -2.53
CA SER A 164 -12.45 -1.06 -3.62
C SER A 164 -13.63 -1.91 -3.11
N ILE A 165 -13.49 -2.56 -1.96
CA ILE A 165 -14.55 -3.38 -1.37
C ILE A 165 -15.76 -2.52 -1.01
N LEU A 166 -15.52 -1.33 -0.43
CA LEU A 166 -16.57 -0.33 -0.18
C LEU A 166 -17.28 0.09 -1.47
N SER A 167 -16.50 0.36 -2.53
CA SER A 167 -17.03 0.81 -3.82
C SER A 167 -17.96 -0.20 -4.48
N HIS A 168 -17.75 -1.49 -4.25
CA HIS A 168 -18.57 -2.56 -4.83
C HIS A 168 -19.81 -2.89 -3.98
N GLY A 169 -19.97 -2.28 -2.79
CA GLY A 169 -21.15 -2.44 -1.94
C GLY A 169 -21.38 -3.86 -1.41
N LYS A 170 -20.39 -4.76 -1.50
CA LYS A 170 -20.53 -6.18 -1.11
C LYS A 170 -20.21 -6.43 0.38
N THR A 171 -20.59 -5.50 1.26
CA THR A 171 -20.25 -5.60 2.69
C THR A 171 -21.47 -6.00 3.52
N ARG A 172 -21.35 -7.10 4.28
CA ARG A 172 -22.31 -7.47 5.34
C ARG A 172 -22.16 -6.60 6.61
N ILE A 173 -21.08 -5.80 6.66
CA ILE A 173 -20.68 -4.96 7.78
C ILE A 173 -21.19 -3.53 7.53
N PRO A 174 -21.60 -2.77 8.57
CA PRO A 174 -21.99 -1.38 8.43
C PRO A 174 -20.93 -0.53 7.71
N GLU A 175 -21.37 0.32 6.79
CA GLU A 175 -20.50 1.18 5.98
C GLU A 175 -19.64 2.10 6.87
N GLU A 176 -20.22 2.62 7.94
CA GLU A 176 -19.57 3.55 8.89
C GLU A 176 -18.33 2.94 9.54
N THR A 177 -18.40 1.67 9.96
CA THR A 177 -17.27 0.98 10.59
C THR A 177 -16.12 0.82 9.61
N TYR A 178 -16.44 0.56 8.35
CA TYR A 178 -15.46 0.41 7.28
C TYR A 178 -14.81 1.76 6.94
N ILE A 179 -15.59 2.85 6.91
CA ILE A 179 -15.08 4.22 6.74
C ILE A 179 -14.14 4.58 7.89
N SER A 180 -14.51 4.31 9.14
CA SER A 180 -13.65 4.57 10.30
C SER A 180 -12.30 3.85 10.18
N SER A 181 -12.33 2.58 9.76
CA SER A 181 -11.12 1.79 9.52
C SER A 181 -10.26 2.36 8.37
N CYS A 182 -10.88 2.79 7.27
CA CYS A 182 -10.18 3.45 6.16
C CYS A 182 -9.52 4.75 6.62
N VAL A 183 -10.21 5.55 7.43
CA VAL A 183 -9.70 6.81 8.00
C VAL A 183 -8.48 6.55 8.90
N HIS A 184 -8.50 5.48 9.69
CA HIS A 184 -7.36 5.06 10.51
C HIS A 184 -6.16 4.64 9.67
N LEU A 185 -6.35 3.74 8.70
CA LEU A 185 -5.27 3.34 7.79
C LEU A 185 -4.70 4.51 7.00
N LEU A 186 -5.56 5.43 6.56
CA LEU A 186 -5.13 6.65 5.87
C LEU A 186 -4.24 7.49 6.79
N ARG A 187 -4.63 7.69 8.06
CA ARG A 187 -3.82 8.42 9.04
C ARG A 187 -2.46 7.77 9.25
N GLN A 188 -2.43 6.45 9.43
CA GLN A 188 -1.19 5.70 9.64
C GLN A 188 -0.27 5.80 8.41
N THR A 189 -0.85 5.64 7.22
CA THR A 189 -0.09 5.71 5.96
C THR A 189 0.47 7.12 5.74
N ILE A 190 -0.32 8.17 5.99
CA ILE A 190 0.14 9.57 5.89
C ILE A 190 1.27 9.84 6.88
N LYS A 191 1.13 9.42 8.14
CA LYS A 191 2.19 9.58 9.16
C LYS A 191 3.49 8.91 8.73
N HIS A 192 3.41 7.70 8.17
CA HIS A 192 4.57 6.98 7.67
C HIS A 192 5.23 7.68 6.49
N LEU A 193 4.44 8.32 5.62
CA LEU A 193 4.90 9.05 4.44
C LEU A 193 5.11 10.56 4.71
N GLN A 194 5.68 10.89 5.88
CA GLN A 194 6.09 12.25 6.26
C GLN A 194 4.95 13.28 6.33
N GLY A 195 3.71 12.83 6.53
CA GLY A 195 2.56 13.73 6.66
C GLY A 195 1.99 14.27 5.36
N ARG A 196 2.45 13.79 4.20
CA ARG A 196 1.97 14.29 2.91
C ARG A 196 0.59 13.72 2.56
N PRO A 197 -0.38 14.56 2.21
CA PRO A 197 -1.69 14.08 1.77
C PRO A 197 -1.62 13.49 0.36
N PHE A 198 -2.55 12.58 0.07
CA PHE A 198 -2.61 11.89 -1.22
C PHE A 198 -3.45 12.66 -2.23
N SER A 199 -3.11 12.60 -3.51
CA SER A 199 -3.97 13.11 -4.57
C SER A 199 -5.01 12.06 -4.98
N LYS A 200 -6.22 12.47 -5.39
CA LYS A 200 -7.19 11.55 -6.02
C LYS A 200 -6.57 10.76 -7.19
N ALA A 201 -5.74 11.41 -8.01
CA ALA A 201 -5.13 10.78 -9.18
C ALA A 201 -4.14 9.66 -8.81
N PHE A 202 -3.55 9.71 -7.61
CA PHE A 202 -2.65 8.68 -7.11
C PHE A 202 -3.38 7.33 -6.98
N PHE A 203 -4.57 7.32 -6.39
CA PHE A 203 -5.34 6.09 -6.22
C PHE A 203 -5.80 5.47 -7.54
N HIS A 204 -5.97 6.27 -8.59
CA HIS A 204 -6.30 5.75 -9.93
C HIS A 204 -5.09 5.21 -10.71
N ARG A 205 -3.86 5.52 -10.29
CA ARG A 205 -2.61 5.06 -10.95
C ARG A 205 -1.88 3.94 -10.22
N VAL A 206 -2.16 3.80 -8.93
CA VAL A 206 -1.48 2.83 -8.08
C VAL A 206 -2.37 1.61 -7.95
N TYR A 207 -1.89 0.43 -8.29
CA TYR A 207 -2.66 -0.83 -8.36
C TYR A 207 -3.89 -0.73 -9.27
N ASP A 208 -3.69 -0.50 -10.56
CA ASP A 208 -4.76 -0.23 -11.54
C ASP A 208 -5.88 -1.28 -11.59
N HIS A 209 -5.59 -2.52 -11.21
CA HIS A 209 -6.56 -3.61 -11.12
C HIS A 209 -7.60 -3.44 -9.99
N LEU A 210 -7.35 -2.55 -9.03
CA LEU A 210 -8.30 -2.19 -7.97
C LEU A 210 -9.08 -0.94 -8.40
N ASP A 211 -10.33 -1.10 -8.80
CA ASP A 211 -11.18 0.04 -9.10
C ASP A 211 -11.76 0.65 -7.81
N VAL A 212 -11.74 1.99 -7.74
CA VAL A 212 -12.23 2.76 -6.59
C VAL A 212 -13.10 3.89 -7.09
N SER A 213 -14.37 3.87 -6.71
CA SER A 213 -15.28 4.95 -7.08
C SER A 213 -14.95 6.26 -6.36
N GLY A 214 -15.02 7.36 -7.12
CA GLY A 214 -14.70 8.69 -6.62
C GLY A 214 -15.59 9.15 -5.46
N HIS A 215 -16.82 8.65 -5.35
CA HIS A 215 -17.72 9.02 -4.25
C HIS A 215 -17.27 8.45 -2.90
N VAL A 216 -16.69 7.24 -2.88
CA VAL A 216 -16.13 6.61 -1.67
C VAL A 216 -14.92 7.40 -1.19
N LEU A 217 -14.06 7.83 -2.12
CA LEU A 217 -12.91 8.66 -1.79
C LEU A 217 -13.33 9.98 -1.13
N VAL A 218 -14.39 10.62 -1.63
CA VAL A 218 -14.94 11.86 -1.04
C VAL A 218 -15.48 11.59 0.36
N LYS A 219 -16.29 10.54 0.55
CA LYS A 219 -16.82 10.15 1.87
C LYS A 219 -15.70 9.92 2.90
N VAL A 220 -14.65 9.17 2.53
CA VAL A 220 -13.52 8.89 3.42
C VAL A 220 -12.70 10.16 3.69
N ALA A 221 -12.53 11.04 2.71
CA ALA A 221 -11.86 12.32 2.90
C ALA A 221 -12.63 13.25 3.85
N ASP A 222 -13.95 13.32 3.69
CA ASP A 222 -14.82 14.12 4.56
C ASP A 222 -14.82 13.58 5.99
N ALA A 223 -14.90 12.25 6.16
CA ALA A 223 -14.79 11.59 7.46
C ALA A 223 -13.40 11.80 8.11
N TYR A 224 -12.31 11.75 7.32
CA TYR A 224 -10.97 12.04 7.81
C TYR A 224 -10.84 13.50 8.26
N ARG A 225 -11.36 14.44 7.47
CA ARG A 225 -11.36 15.87 7.80
C ARG A 225 -12.19 16.17 9.04
N ALA A 226 -13.34 15.51 9.20
CA ALA A 226 -14.17 15.64 10.39
C ALA A 226 -13.45 15.14 11.65
N LYS A 227 -12.69 14.04 11.56
CA LYS A 227 -11.99 13.43 12.69
C LYS A 227 -10.68 14.13 13.08
N TYR A 228 -9.90 14.58 12.09
CA TYR A 228 -8.53 15.09 12.32
C TYR A 228 -8.32 16.56 11.94
N GLN A 229 -9.33 17.24 11.38
CA GLN A 229 -9.25 18.64 10.91
C GLN A 229 -8.13 18.92 9.88
N GLU A 230 -7.59 17.86 9.28
CA GLU A 230 -6.56 17.90 8.24
C GLU A 230 -7.11 17.28 6.95
N ASP A 231 -6.60 17.71 5.80
CA ASP A 231 -6.96 17.11 4.50
C ASP A 231 -6.06 15.91 4.23
N GLY A 232 -6.60 14.68 4.29
CA GLY A 232 -5.86 13.46 3.96
C GLY A 232 -5.79 13.16 2.45
N ILE A 233 -6.81 13.59 1.70
CA ILE A 233 -6.93 13.39 0.26
C ILE A 233 -7.25 14.72 -0.43
N ILE A 234 -6.38 15.15 -1.34
CA ILE A 234 -6.53 16.37 -2.13
C ILE A 234 -7.29 16.05 -3.42
N PHE A 235 -8.44 16.70 -3.58
CA PHE A 235 -9.17 16.75 -4.84
C PHE A 235 -8.76 18.01 -5.59
N PRO A 236 -8.24 17.91 -6.83
CA PRO A 236 -7.96 19.09 -7.63
C PRO A 236 -9.27 19.85 -7.81
N ARG A 237 -9.36 21.04 -7.21
CA ARG A 237 -10.47 21.95 -7.49
C ARG A 237 -10.36 22.28 -8.96
N VAL A 238 -11.33 21.84 -9.76
CA VAL A 238 -11.52 22.39 -11.09
C VAL A 238 -11.89 23.85 -10.83
N GLN A 239 -10.88 24.72 -10.88
CA GLN A 239 -11.12 26.14 -11.05
C GLN A 239 -11.86 26.22 -12.38
N ARG A 240 -13.19 26.29 -12.34
CA ARG A 240 -13.94 26.88 -13.43
C ARG A 240 -13.28 28.24 -13.59
N LYS A 241 -12.42 28.39 -14.60
CA LYS A 241 -12.07 29.69 -15.11
C LYS A 241 -13.44 30.33 -15.33
N GLN A 242 -13.81 31.27 -14.45
CA GLN A 242 -14.81 32.24 -14.80
C GLN A 242 -14.24 32.85 -16.08
N GLU A 243 -14.81 32.46 -17.22
CA GLU A 243 -14.72 33.25 -18.43
C GLU A 243 -15.28 34.61 -18.02
N TYR A 244 -14.38 35.48 -17.56
CA TYR A 244 -14.55 36.89 -17.80
C TYR A 244 -14.66 36.98 -19.31
N GLN A 245 -15.90 37.01 -19.79
CA GLN A 245 -16.22 37.56 -21.08
C GLN A 245 -15.56 38.94 -21.08
N ARG A 246 -14.36 39.01 -21.67
CA ARG A 246 -13.81 40.27 -22.14
C ARG A 246 -14.79 40.71 -23.21
N ARG A 247 -15.80 41.48 -22.78
CA ARG A 247 -16.65 42.28 -23.65
C ARG A 247 -15.68 43.21 -24.38
N PHE A 248 -15.24 42.80 -25.55
CA PHE A 248 -14.64 43.72 -26.49
C PHE A 248 -15.72 44.75 -26.81
N PRO A 249 -15.50 46.05 -26.61
CA PRO A 249 -16.48 47.04 -26.99
C PRO A 249 -16.61 46.99 -28.51
N PHE A 250 -17.82 46.70 -28.96
CA PHE A 250 -18.29 46.86 -30.33
C PHE A 250 -17.85 48.25 -30.83
N ARG A 251 -16.91 48.31 -31.77
CA ARG A 251 -16.71 49.50 -32.60
C ARG A 251 -17.71 49.42 -33.75
N GLY A 252 -18.69 50.33 -33.74
CA GLY A 252 -19.63 50.54 -34.83
C GLY A 252 -18.94 50.95 -36.15
N PRO A 253 -19.67 50.92 -37.26
CA PRO A 253 -19.11 50.91 -38.60
C PRO A 253 -18.66 52.31 -39.02
N ARG A 254 -17.40 52.45 -39.45
CA ARG A 254 -16.96 53.62 -40.21
C ARG A 254 -17.36 53.46 -41.67
N VAL A 255 -18.23 54.36 -42.11
CA VAL A 255 -18.55 54.64 -43.50
C VAL A 255 -17.26 55.04 -44.21
N GLY A 256 -16.88 54.29 -45.24
CA GLY A 256 -15.69 54.53 -46.06
C GLY A 256 -16.03 54.25 -47.52
N ASN A 257 -15.84 55.27 -48.33
CA ASN A 257 -16.35 55.43 -49.69
C ASN A 257 -15.79 54.39 -50.68
N ARG A 258 -16.63 53.96 -51.62
CA ARG A 258 -16.28 53.11 -52.78
C ARG A 258 -15.36 53.88 -53.72
N GLN A 259 -14.26 53.27 -54.15
CA GLN A 259 -13.71 53.44 -55.49
C GLN A 259 -12.99 52.15 -55.94
N GLN A 260 -13.04 51.92 -57.25
CA GLN A 260 -13.05 50.64 -57.96
C GLN A 260 -11.66 50.02 -58.18
N SER A 261 -11.64 48.72 -58.46
CA SER A 261 -10.50 47.84 -58.81
C SER A 261 -10.11 47.99 -60.31
N PRO A 262 -8.96 47.44 -60.81
CA PRO A 262 -8.90 45.99 -61.14
C PRO A 262 -7.52 45.26 -61.10
N THR A 263 -7.61 43.93 -60.94
CA THR A 263 -6.76 42.81 -61.42
C THR A 263 -5.45 42.35 -60.73
N PRO A 264 -5.13 41.02 -60.78
CA PRO A 264 -4.16 40.31 -59.93
C PRO A 264 -2.81 40.00 -60.64
N PRO A 265 -1.76 39.57 -59.90
CA PRO A 265 -1.19 38.25 -60.21
C PRO A 265 -0.60 37.45 -59.02
N ARG A 266 -0.76 36.12 -59.13
CA ARG A 266 0.21 35.02 -58.92
C ARG A 266 1.23 35.06 -57.76
N SER A 267 1.11 34.02 -56.93
CA SER A 267 2.18 33.11 -56.47
C SER A 267 3.61 33.67 -56.34
N GLY A 268 4.05 33.86 -55.08
CA GLY A 268 5.44 34.13 -54.72
C GLY A 268 5.84 33.33 -53.48
N THR A 269 6.66 32.31 -53.71
CA THR A 269 7.43 31.46 -52.78
C THR A 269 7.90 32.11 -51.47
N PRO A 270 7.96 31.37 -50.33
CA PRO A 270 8.68 31.85 -49.16
C PRO A 270 10.19 31.83 -49.45
N LEU A 271 10.84 32.99 -49.28
CA LEU A 271 12.29 33.14 -49.38
C LEU A 271 12.99 32.19 -48.41
N ARG A 272 13.73 31.23 -48.98
CA ARG A 272 14.71 30.38 -48.29
C ARG A 272 15.67 31.24 -47.47
N ARG A 273 15.45 31.33 -46.16
CA ARG A 273 16.53 31.51 -45.18
C ARG A 273 16.88 30.12 -44.65
N GLY A 274 18.10 29.67 -44.92
CA GLY A 274 18.63 28.45 -44.34
C GLY A 274 18.61 28.49 -42.80
N PRO A 275 18.68 27.33 -42.13
CA PRO A 275 18.63 27.25 -40.68
C PRO A 275 19.78 28.07 -40.07
N LYS A 276 19.45 29.06 -39.26
CA LYS A 276 20.43 29.79 -38.44
C LYS A 276 20.90 28.87 -37.33
N THR A 277 22.19 28.59 -37.28
CA THR A 277 22.82 27.93 -36.13
C THR A 277 22.71 28.84 -34.90
N PRO A 278 22.22 28.34 -33.75
CA PRO A 278 22.15 29.13 -32.52
C PRO A 278 23.55 29.48 -32.01
N VAL A 279 23.71 30.67 -31.47
CA VAL A 279 25.02 31.22 -31.05
C VAL A 279 25.22 31.06 -29.54
N SER A 280 24.13 30.86 -28.77
CA SER A 280 24.19 30.60 -27.33
C SER A 280 23.15 29.56 -26.88
N ALA A 281 23.41 28.88 -25.75
CA ALA A 281 22.55 27.84 -25.18
C ALA A 281 21.14 28.33 -24.78
N SER A 282 20.96 29.65 -24.64
CA SER A 282 19.66 30.29 -24.39
C SER A 282 18.78 30.43 -25.64
N ASP A 283 19.35 30.26 -26.85
CA ASP A 283 18.63 30.46 -28.13
C ASP A 283 17.85 29.22 -28.59
N VAL A 284 17.90 28.14 -27.81
CA VAL A 284 17.22 26.87 -28.10
C VAL A 284 15.86 26.88 -27.38
N THR A 285 14.76 26.97 -28.13
CA THR A 285 13.40 26.90 -27.57
C THR A 285 13.12 25.50 -26.99
N PRO A 286 12.27 25.39 -25.95
CA PRO A 286 12.13 24.16 -25.14
C PRO A 286 11.66 22.91 -25.89
N ILE A 287 11.20 23.02 -27.14
CA ILE A 287 10.77 21.87 -27.96
C ILE A 287 11.98 21.05 -28.46
N THR A 288 13.13 21.69 -28.70
CA THR A 288 14.34 20.95 -29.16
C THR A 288 15.20 20.44 -28.02
N ARG A 289 15.02 20.93 -26.78
CA ARG A 289 15.74 20.42 -25.59
C ARG A 289 15.49 18.93 -25.32
N ASN A 290 14.28 18.44 -25.61
CA ASN A 290 13.91 17.06 -25.29
C ASN A 290 14.47 16.03 -26.28
N GLU A 291 14.82 16.45 -27.50
CA GLU A 291 15.34 15.56 -28.55
C GLU A 291 16.87 15.35 -28.45
N TRP A 292 17.60 16.23 -27.75
CA TRP A 292 19.03 16.07 -27.50
C TRP A 292 19.36 15.13 -26.32
N ASN A 293 18.41 14.87 -25.41
CA ASN A 293 18.63 13.95 -24.29
C ASN A 293 18.78 12.47 -24.72
N ILE A 294 18.46 12.14 -25.98
CA ILE A 294 18.68 10.78 -26.52
C ILE A 294 20.17 10.53 -26.78
N LEU A 295 20.97 11.57 -27.04
CA LEU A 295 22.42 11.45 -27.30
C LEU A 295 23.27 11.49 -26.02
N ILE A 296 22.71 11.92 -24.89
CA ILE A 296 23.40 11.96 -23.59
C ILE A 296 22.92 10.76 -22.77
N GLY A 297 23.56 9.62 -22.98
CA GLY A 297 23.31 8.41 -22.19
C GLY A 297 23.69 8.58 -20.70
N PRO A 298 23.18 7.71 -19.82
CA PRO A 298 23.40 7.76 -18.36
C PRO A 298 24.87 7.58 -17.94
N GLU A 299 25.74 7.17 -18.86
CA GLU A 299 27.18 6.98 -18.67
C GLU A 299 27.93 8.32 -18.48
N PHE A 300 27.40 9.44 -18.99
CA PHE A 300 28.08 10.74 -18.90
C PHE A 300 28.01 11.37 -17.50
N HIS A 301 27.01 11.00 -16.69
CA HIS A 301 26.84 11.50 -15.32
C HIS A 301 27.64 10.71 -14.28
N GLN A 302 28.30 9.61 -14.66
CA GLN A 302 29.06 8.77 -13.72
C GLN A 302 30.52 9.17 -13.55
N ASN A 303 31.04 10.14 -14.32
CA ASN A 303 32.42 10.59 -14.16
C ASN A 303 32.55 11.66 -13.06
N LYS A 304 32.42 11.23 -11.80
CA LYS A 304 32.91 12.01 -10.65
C LYS A 304 34.43 12.12 -10.78
N ARG A 305 34.92 13.21 -11.36
CA ARG A 305 36.33 13.59 -11.22
C ARG A 305 36.58 13.94 -9.75
N THR A 306 37.15 13.00 -9.01
CA THR A 306 37.80 13.26 -7.73
C THR A 306 38.94 14.24 -7.98
N VAL A 307 38.70 15.52 -7.74
CA VAL A 307 39.75 16.53 -7.73
C VAL A 307 40.52 16.35 -6.43
N THR A 308 41.65 15.65 -6.49
CA THR A 308 42.66 15.64 -5.43
C THR A 308 43.31 17.02 -5.40
N MET A 309 42.88 17.87 -4.47
CA MET A 309 43.68 19.06 -4.13
C MET A 309 44.98 18.59 -3.47
N TRP A 310 46.08 18.69 -4.21
CA TRP A 310 47.42 18.60 -3.66
C TRP A 310 47.70 19.86 -2.83
N ILE A 311 47.92 19.67 -1.53
CA ILE A 311 48.38 20.71 -0.60
C ILE A 311 49.89 20.52 -0.44
N PRO A 312 50.76 21.46 -0.85
CA PRO A 312 52.16 21.43 -0.49
C PRO A 312 52.35 21.95 0.95
N SER A 313 52.89 21.11 1.83
CA SER A 313 53.33 21.46 3.18
C SER A 313 54.53 22.43 3.14
N PRO A 314 54.51 23.55 3.87
CA PRO A 314 55.70 24.36 4.06
C PRO A 314 56.58 23.79 5.18
N GLU A 315 57.88 23.76 4.90
CA GLU A 315 58.97 23.17 5.66
C GLU A 315 59.19 23.81 7.04
N MET A 316 59.68 22.98 7.97
CA MET A 316 60.21 23.39 9.26
C MET A 316 61.52 24.15 9.08
N ALA A 317 61.54 25.42 9.49
CA ALA A 317 62.77 26.14 9.75
C ALA A 317 63.09 26.06 11.25
N VAL A 318 64.11 25.27 11.55
CA VAL A 318 64.86 25.25 12.81
C VAL A 318 65.50 26.62 13.03
N ARG A 319 65.25 27.23 14.19
CA ARG A 319 66.22 27.94 15.03
C ARG A 319 65.65 28.18 16.40
#